data_AF-A0A4P8QZ55-F1
#
_entry.id   AF-A0A4P8QZ55-F1
#
_cell.length_a   1.000
_cell.length_b   1.000
_cell.length_c   1.000
_cell.angle_alpha   90.00
_cell.angle_beta   90.00
_cell.angle_gamma   90.00
#
_symmetry.space_group_name_H-M   'P 1'
#
loop_
_entity.id
_entity.type
_entity.pdbx_description
1 polymer ?
#
loop_
_entity_poly.entity_id
_entity_poly.type
_entity_poly.pdbx_seq_one_letter_code
_entity_poly.pdbx_strand_id
1 'polypeptide(L)'
;MNDLSTQKNKRIGEVDYLRGFAVLAVIAIHTSSNSQILNLNLLLIVNLIIDVFSHFAVPLFIFISGFVLSLNYRGLFSQKTFYKKRAKSILPQYIIFSILYLLLNIIISEIHSNLEYPSIKTVIFYFLTAGSSYHLWYFSLIIQFYLFYPYIIKIYKKFVGNY
;
A
#
# COMPACT_ATOMS: atom_id res chain seq x y z
N MET A 1 9.49 40.97 -1.44
CA MET A 1 9.55 39.57 -0.95
C MET A 1 8.12 39.13 -0.68
N ASN A 2 7.49 38.44 -1.64
CA ASN A 2 6.10 38.01 -1.48
C ASN A 2 6.06 36.78 -0.60
N ASP A 3 5.29 36.92 0.47
CA ASP A 3 4.87 35.89 1.40
C ASP A 3 4.36 34.65 0.62
N LEU A 4 5.19 33.61 0.59
CA LEU A 4 4.80 32.25 0.19
C LEU A 4 3.91 31.68 1.29
N SER A 5 2.76 32.33 1.49
CA SER A 5 1.70 31.88 2.34
C SER A 5 1.40 30.43 1.97
N THR A 6 1.71 29.57 2.94
CA THR A 6 1.53 28.13 2.85
C THR A 6 0.09 27.85 2.44
N GLN A 7 -0.14 27.53 1.16
CA GLN A 7 -1.43 26.99 0.71
C GLN A 7 -1.69 25.74 1.56
N LYS A 8 -2.50 25.91 2.59
CA LYS A 8 -2.90 24.85 3.50
C LYS A 8 -3.68 23.87 2.64
N ASN A 9 -3.05 22.73 2.33
CA ASN A 9 -3.70 21.67 1.57
C ASN A 9 -5.04 21.35 2.24
N LYS A 10 -6.13 21.78 1.60
CA LYS A 10 -7.47 21.58 2.13
C LYS A 10 -7.72 20.07 2.13
N ARG A 11 -7.88 19.51 3.33
CA ARG A 11 -8.26 18.11 3.50
C ARG A 11 -9.60 17.90 2.79
N ILE A 12 -9.65 16.89 1.92
CA ILE A 12 -10.84 16.55 1.15
C ILE A 12 -11.54 15.42 1.90
N GLY A 13 -12.68 15.70 2.52
CA GLY A 13 -13.38 14.74 3.39
C GLY A 13 -13.84 13.50 2.63
N GLU A 14 -14.23 13.67 1.37
CA GLU A 14 -14.62 12.61 0.44
C GLU A 14 -13.50 11.58 0.26
N VAL A 15 -12.24 12.03 0.19
CA VAL A 15 -11.09 11.14 0.09
C VAL A 15 -10.92 10.30 1.37
N ASP A 16 -11.25 10.87 2.53
CA ASP A 16 -11.17 10.13 3.78
C ASP A 16 -12.28 9.08 3.92
N TYR A 17 -13.51 9.39 3.47
CA TYR A 17 -14.58 8.40 3.39
C TYR A 17 -14.22 7.25 2.45
N LEU A 18 -13.68 7.56 1.27
CA LEU A 18 -13.21 6.55 0.32
C LEU A 18 -12.09 5.67 0.91
N ARG A 19 -11.16 6.25 1.67
CA ARG A 19 -10.14 5.50 2.41
C ARG A 19 -10.76 4.58 3.46
N GLY A 20 -11.72 5.08 4.24
CA GLY A 20 -12.42 4.28 5.24
C GLY A 20 -13.12 3.07 4.60
N PHE A 21 -13.81 3.29 3.48
CA PHE A 21 -14.45 2.21 2.71
C PHE A 21 -13.44 1.20 2.15
N ALA A 22 -12.31 1.67 1.62
CA ALA A 22 -11.23 0.81 1.15
C ALA A 22 -10.63 -0.03 2.30
N VAL A 23 -10.45 0.54 3.51
CA VAL A 23 -9.98 -0.22 4.68
C VAL A 23 -10.95 -1.34 5.04
N LEU A 24 -12.26 -1.07 5.05
CA LEU A 24 -13.26 -2.11 5.33
C LEU A 24 -13.22 -3.24 4.30
N ALA A 25 -13.06 -2.91 3.02
CA ALA A 25 -12.90 -3.91 1.98
C ALA A 25 -11.59 -4.72 2.11
N VAL A 26 -10.47 -4.10 2.51
CA VAL A 26 -9.22 -4.83 2.83
C VAL A 26 -9.42 -5.81 3.99
N ILE A 27 -10.16 -5.41 5.03
CA ILE A 27 -10.48 -6.32 6.14
C ILE A 27 -11.33 -7.47 5.61
N ALA A 28 -12.38 -7.17 4.86
CA ALA A 28 -13.30 -8.16 4.30
C ALA A 28 -12.56 -9.21 3.46
N ILE A 29 -11.77 -8.81 2.46
CA ILE A 29 -11.01 -9.75 1.62
C ILE A 29 -10.06 -10.64 2.43
N HIS A 30 -9.34 -10.10 3.42
CA HIS A 30 -8.42 -10.89 4.23
C HIS A 30 -9.10 -11.84 5.20
N THR A 31 -10.32 -11.52 5.63
CA THR A 31 -11.12 -12.44 6.45
C THR A 31 -11.83 -13.50 5.62
N SER A 32 -12.31 -13.17 4.42
CA SER A 32 -12.98 -14.11 3.52
C SER A 32 -11.98 -15.10 2.91
N SER A 33 -10.87 -14.61 2.36
CA SER A 33 -9.87 -15.44 1.66
C SER A 33 -9.19 -16.46 2.57
N ASN A 34 -9.12 -16.18 3.88
CA ASN A 34 -8.52 -17.09 4.87
C ASN A 34 -9.53 -18.09 5.45
N SER A 35 -10.81 -17.98 5.10
CA SER A 35 -11.83 -18.92 5.59
C SER A 35 -11.84 -20.20 4.73
N GLN A 36 -11.59 -21.35 5.36
CA GLN A 36 -11.62 -22.65 4.69
C GLN A 36 -13.03 -23.25 4.80
N ILE A 37 -13.92 -22.82 3.91
CA ILE A 37 -15.28 -23.37 3.82
C ILE A 37 -15.29 -24.48 2.75
N LEU A 38 -15.32 -25.74 3.19
CA LEU A 38 -15.19 -26.90 2.30
C LEU A 38 -16.52 -27.38 1.72
N ASN A 39 -17.64 -27.04 2.36
CA ASN A 39 -18.96 -27.47 1.94
C ASN A 39 -19.60 -26.45 0.99
N LEU A 40 -20.17 -26.93 -0.12
CA LEU A 40 -20.96 -26.10 -1.03
C LEU A 40 -22.30 -25.73 -0.38
N ASN A 41 -22.35 -24.56 0.27
CA ASN A 41 -23.54 -24.04 0.95
C ASN A 41 -23.68 -22.53 0.78
N LEU A 42 -24.77 -21.95 1.32
CA LEU A 42 -25.02 -20.51 1.25
C LEU A 42 -23.88 -19.69 1.88
N LEU A 43 -23.26 -20.19 2.95
CA LEU A 43 -22.14 -19.51 3.62
C LEU A 43 -20.94 -19.36 2.68
N LEU A 44 -20.59 -20.40 1.92
CA LEU A 44 -19.54 -20.33 0.91
C LEU A 44 -19.86 -19.27 -0.16
N ILE A 45 -21.10 -19.26 -0.66
CA ILE A 45 -21.53 -18.30 -1.69
C ILE A 45 -21.41 -16.86 -1.17
N VAL A 46 -21.91 -16.59 0.05
CA VAL A 46 -21.81 -15.26 0.68
C VAL A 46 -20.34 -14.87 0.87
N ASN A 47 -19.48 -15.79 1.28
CA ASN A 47 -18.06 -15.55 1.46
C ASN A 47 -17.37 -15.18 0.13
N LEU A 48 -17.66 -15.93 -0.94
CA LEU A 48 -17.13 -15.65 -2.29
C LEU A 48 -17.60 -14.29 -2.83
N ILE A 49 -18.87 -13.92 -2.58
CA ILE A 49 -19.39 -12.61 -2.94
C ILE A 49 -18.58 -11.53 -2.21
N ILE A 50 -18.43 -11.65 -0.88
CA ILE A 50 -17.66 -10.68 -0.09
C ILE A 50 -16.22 -10.58 -0.62
N ASP A 51 -15.59 -11.71 -0.89
CA ASP A 51 -14.23 -11.79 -1.40
C ASP A 51 -14.09 -11.03 -2.73
N VAL A 52 -14.86 -11.43 -3.75
CA VAL A 52 -14.82 -10.83 -5.09
C VAL A 52 -15.15 -9.33 -5.04
N PHE A 53 -16.20 -8.94 -4.31
CA PHE A 53 -16.58 -7.54 -4.20
C PHE A 53 -15.60 -6.70 -3.38
N SER A 54 -14.69 -7.31 -2.61
CA SER A 54 -13.69 -6.57 -1.84
C SER A 54 -12.40 -6.29 -2.63
N HIS A 55 -12.22 -6.91 -3.81
CA HIS A 55 -11.00 -6.74 -4.62
C HIS A 55 -10.79 -5.32 -5.17
N PHE A 56 -11.80 -4.43 -5.14
CA PHE A 56 -11.60 -3.02 -5.54
C PHE A 56 -10.74 -2.23 -4.54
N ALA A 57 -10.52 -2.75 -3.33
CA ALA A 57 -9.88 -2.00 -2.25
C ALA A 57 -8.48 -1.49 -2.62
N VAL A 58 -7.65 -2.37 -3.19
CA VAL A 58 -6.27 -2.02 -3.58
C VAL A 58 -6.24 -1.04 -4.75
N PRO A 59 -6.96 -1.27 -5.88
CA PRO A 59 -7.10 -0.26 -6.93
C PRO A 59 -7.57 1.10 -6.41
N LEU A 60 -8.50 1.13 -5.47
CA LEU A 60 -9.00 2.37 -4.87
C LEU A 60 -7.93 3.11 -4.06
N PHE A 61 -7.11 2.39 -3.27
CA PHE A 61 -5.98 3.02 -2.57
C PHE A 61 -4.94 3.61 -3.54
N ILE A 62 -4.60 2.89 -4.61
CA ILE A 62 -3.69 3.37 -5.65
C ILE A 62 -4.26 4.62 -6.31
N PHE A 63 -5.54 4.60 -6.68
CA PHE A 63 -6.24 5.74 -7.26
C PHE A 63 -6.24 6.96 -6.34
N ILE A 64 -6.66 6.80 -5.08
CA ILE A 64 -6.68 7.88 -4.08
C ILE A 64 -5.28 8.48 -3.92
N SER A 65 -4.26 7.62 -3.87
CA SER A 65 -2.88 8.05 -3.73
C SER A 65 -2.43 8.89 -4.93
N GLY A 66 -2.65 8.39 -6.16
CA GLY A 66 -2.37 9.10 -7.39
C GLY A 66 -3.13 10.42 -7.51
N PHE A 67 -4.43 10.42 -7.18
CA PHE A 67 -5.28 11.60 -7.18
C PHE A 67 -4.74 12.69 -6.23
N VAL A 68 -4.47 12.34 -4.98
CA VAL A 68 -3.92 13.29 -3.99
C VAL A 68 -2.55 13.79 -4.43
N LEU A 69 -1.68 12.92 -4.93
CA LEU A 69 -0.39 13.35 -5.47
C LEU A 69 -0.56 14.34 -6.63
N SER A 70 -1.49 14.05 -7.53
CA SER A 70 -1.79 14.91 -8.67
C SER A 70 -2.26 16.29 -8.23
N LEU A 71 -2.94 16.45 -7.09
CA LEU A 71 -3.36 17.76 -6.58
C LEU A 71 -2.20 18.53 -5.94
N ASN A 72 -1.34 17.81 -5.21
CA ASN A 72 -0.30 18.40 -4.36
C ASN A 72 1.02 18.68 -5.09
N TYR A 73 1.28 17.97 -6.18
CA TYR A 73 2.57 17.98 -6.88
C TYR A 73 2.37 18.25 -8.38
N ARG A 74 1.56 19.27 -8.71
CA ARG A 74 1.52 19.89 -10.04
C ARG A 74 2.67 20.89 -10.15
N GLY A 75 3.27 21.05 -11.33
CA GLY A 75 4.34 22.05 -11.53
C GLY A 75 5.72 21.62 -11.00
N LEU A 76 6.57 22.60 -10.70
CA LEU A 76 7.92 22.40 -10.17
C LEU A 76 7.84 22.13 -8.66
N PHE A 77 8.37 20.99 -8.22
CA PHE A 77 8.48 20.65 -6.80
C PHE A 77 9.83 20.01 -6.52
N SER A 78 10.32 20.19 -5.29
CA SER A 78 11.55 19.53 -4.85
C SER A 78 11.35 18.02 -4.73
N GLN A 79 12.03 17.25 -5.58
CA GLN A 79 12.00 15.78 -5.54
C GLN A 79 12.53 15.24 -4.21
N LYS A 80 13.57 15.88 -3.65
CA LYS A 80 14.12 15.52 -2.33
C LYS A 80 13.07 15.63 -1.23
N THR A 81 12.32 16.74 -1.20
CA THR A 81 11.25 16.94 -0.22
C THR A 81 10.09 15.98 -0.45
N PHE A 82 9.75 15.70 -1.71
CA PHE A 82 8.74 14.70 -2.08
C PHE A 82 9.11 13.32 -1.52
N TYR A 83 10.27 12.77 -1.89
CA TYR A 83 10.70 11.44 -1.46
C TYR A 83 10.83 11.35 0.05
N LYS A 84 11.37 12.37 0.72
CA LYS A 84 11.46 12.41 2.20
C LYS A 84 10.08 12.32 2.85
N LYS A 85 9.07 13.05 2.34
CA LYS A 85 7.70 12.99 2.86
C LYS A 85 7.08 11.60 2.64
N ARG A 86 7.25 11.01 1.46
CA ARG A 86 6.71 9.68 1.14
C ARG A 86 7.38 8.58 1.97
N ALA A 87 8.70 8.61 2.06
CA ALA A 87 9.48 7.66 2.85
C ALA A 87 9.07 7.68 4.33
N LYS A 88 8.97 8.86 4.95
CA LYS A 88 8.50 9.01 6.34
C LYS A 88 7.09 8.50 6.57
N SER A 89 6.25 8.49 5.54
CA SER A 89 4.85 8.07 5.65
C SER A 89 4.63 6.58 5.41
N ILE A 90 5.57 5.87 4.78
CA ILE A 90 5.38 4.46 4.35
C ILE A 90 6.43 3.52 4.94
N LEU A 91 7.71 3.91 4.93
CA LEU A 91 8.79 3.01 5.34
C LEU A 91 8.70 2.59 6.81
N PRO A 92 8.32 3.45 7.78
CA PRO A 92 8.17 3.01 9.16
C PRO A 92 7.16 1.87 9.29
N GLN A 93 5.98 1.99 8.67
CA GLN A 93 4.95 0.96 8.73
C GLN A 93 5.43 -0.32 8.04
N TYR A 94 6.01 -0.19 6.85
CA TYR A 94 6.54 -1.33 6.10
C TYR A 94 7.59 -2.11 6.90
N ILE A 95 8.55 -1.42 7.51
CA ILE A 95 9.62 -2.03 8.31
C ILE A 95 9.02 -2.70 9.55
N ILE A 96 8.13 -2.03 10.29
CA ILE A 96 7.50 -2.58 11.50
C ILE A 96 6.77 -3.88 11.17
N PHE A 97 5.92 -3.89 10.14
CA PHE A 97 5.18 -5.10 9.77
C PHE A 97 6.09 -6.18 9.18
N SER A 98 7.13 -5.82 8.43
CA SER A 98 8.11 -6.79 7.92
C SER A 98 8.84 -7.52 9.05
N ILE A 99 9.26 -6.79 10.10
CA ILE A 99 9.86 -7.38 11.30
C ILE A 99 8.84 -8.26 12.02
N LEU A 100 7.63 -7.74 12.24
CA LEU A 100 6.58 -8.46 12.95
C LEU A 100 6.23 -9.79 12.27
N TYR A 101 6.05 -9.81 10.95
CA TYR A 101 5.80 -11.05 10.21
C TYR A 101 6.98 -12.00 10.24
N LEU A 102 8.21 -11.50 10.14
CA LEU A 102 9.40 -12.34 10.22
C LEU A 102 9.52 -13.02 11.59
N LEU A 103 9.26 -12.31 12.68
CA LEU A 103 9.23 -12.87 14.03
C LEU A 103 8.10 -13.89 14.21
N LEU A 104 6.89 -13.58 13.73
CA LEU A 104 5.77 -14.51 13.78
C LEU A 104 6.08 -15.82 13.04
N ASN A 105 6.71 -15.75 11.87
CA ASN A 105 7.09 -16.95 11.11
C ASN A 105 8.10 -17.82 11.89
N ILE A 106 9.08 -17.20 12.57
CA ILE A 106 10.03 -17.92 13.42
C ILE A 106 9.31 -18.59 14.60
N ILE A 107 8.43 -17.87 15.30
CA ILE A 107 7.66 -18.40 16.44
C ILE A 107 6.78 -19.58 15.99
N ILE A 108 6.10 -19.46 14.86
CA ILE A 108 5.24 -20.54 14.32
C ILE A 108 6.10 -21.74 13.92
N SER A 109 7.24 -21.53 13.27
CA SER A 109 8.22 -22.56 12.91
C SER A 109 8.73 -23.31 14.15
N GLU A 110 8.98 -22.60 15.25
CA GLU A 110 9.33 -23.18 16.55
C GLU A 110 8.23 -24.07 17.13
N ILE A 111 6.99 -23.58 17.15
CA ILE A 111 5.83 -24.34 17.65
C ILE A 111 5.66 -25.66 16.88
N HIS A 112 5.92 -25.67 15.58
CA HIS A 112 5.81 -26.87 14.73
C HIS A 112 7.06 -27.74 14.71
N SER A 113 8.04 -27.48 15.59
CA SER A 113 9.32 -28.20 15.66
C SER A 113 10.13 -28.19 14.34
N ASN A 114 9.89 -27.20 13.48
CA ASN A 114 10.54 -27.02 12.18
C ASN A 114 11.37 -25.73 12.21
N LEU A 115 12.17 -25.53 13.26
CA LEU A 115 12.96 -24.32 13.48
C LEU A 115 13.90 -24.04 12.30
N GLU A 116 13.58 -23.01 11.54
CA GLU A 116 14.41 -22.53 10.44
C GLU A 116 14.60 -21.02 10.55
N TYR A 117 15.85 -20.61 10.82
CA TYR A 117 16.21 -19.20 10.84
C TYR A 117 16.61 -18.73 9.44
N PRO A 118 15.98 -17.67 8.91
CA PRO A 118 16.36 -17.14 7.61
C PRO A 118 17.79 -16.58 7.68
N SER A 119 18.60 -16.89 6.66
CA SER A 119 19.92 -16.27 6.52
C SER A 119 19.82 -14.75 6.40
N ILE A 120 20.87 -14.00 6.76
CA ILE A 120 20.89 -12.54 6.60
C ILE A 120 20.58 -12.09 5.16
N LYS A 121 21.02 -12.89 4.16
CA LYS A 121 20.72 -12.63 2.75
C LYS A 121 19.22 -12.77 2.47
N THR A 122 18.59 -13.80 3.03
CA THR A 122 17.13 -14.03 2.92
C THR A 122 16.35 -12.90 3.59
N VAL A 123 16.77 -12.46 4.77
CA VAL A 123 16.15 -11.33 5.47
C VAL A 123 16.24 -10.07 4.59
N ILE A 124 17.43 -9.72 4.09
CA ILE A 124 17.60 -8.56 3.21
C ILE A 124 16.70 -8.69 1.97
N PHE A 125 16.67 -9.87 1.36
CA PHE A 125 15.81 -10.13 0.20
C PHE A 125 14.33 -9.90 0.52
N TYR A 126 13.81 -10.43 1.63
CA TYR A 126 12.42 -10.22 2.04
C TYR A 126 12.07 -8.76 2.29
N PHE A 127 12.98 -7.99 2.90
CA PHE A 127 12.79 -6.55 3.08
C PHE A 127 12.79 -5.78 1.76
N LEU A 128 13.53 -6.24 0.74
CA LEU A 128 13.54 -5.60 -0.57
C LEU A 128 12.34 -5.99 -1.43
N THR A 129 11.83 -7.21 -1.30
CA THR A 129 10.78 -7.76 -2.17
C THR A 129 9.40 -7.80 -1.51
N ALA A 130 9.26 -7.32 -0.28
CA ALA A 130 8.07 -7.53 0.55
C ALA A 130 7.75 -9.01 0.79
N GLY A 131 8.79 -9.86 0.82
CA GLY A 131 8.68 -11.31 0.94
C GLY A 131 8.35 -11.81 2.35
N SER A 132 8.34 -10.95 3.39
CA SER A 132 8.06 -11.39 4.76
C SER A 132 6.62 -11.86 4.97
N SER A 133 5.67 -11.40 4.15
CA SER A 133 4.26 -11.81 4.19
C SER A 133 3.56 -11.42 2.91
N TYR A 134 2.60 -12.24 2.47
CA TYR A 134 1.83 -11.95 1.27
C TYR A 134 1.15 -10.59 1.36
N HIS A 135 0.68 -10.16 2.54
CA HIS A 135 0.00 -8.87 2.75
C HIS A 135 0.88 -7.64 2.42
N LEU A 136 2.20 -7.79 2.45
CA LEU A 136 3.13 -6.68 2.25
C LEU A 136 3.35 -6.30 0.78
N TRP A 137 2.86 -7.10 -0.16
CA TRP A 137 3.01 -6.85 -1.60
C TRP A 137 2.57 -5.44 -2.01
N TYR A 138 1.49 -4.93 -1.39
CA TYR A 138 0.97 -3.59 -1.62
C TYR A 138 2.00 -2.50 -1.30
N PHE A 139 2.80 -2.67 -0.24
CA PHE A 139 3.85 -1.71 0.12
C PHE A 139 4.93 -1.62 -0.96
N SER A 140 5.39 -2.76 -1.49
CA SER A 140 6.34 -2.77 -2.60
C SER A 140 5.77 -2.04 -3.82
N LEU A 141 4.52 -2.31 -4.16
CA LEU A 141 3.82 -1.67 -5.28
C LEU A 141 3.72 -0.14 -5.10
N ILE A 142 3.26 0.35 -3.95
CA ILE A 142 3.05 1.80 -3.76
C ILE A 142 4.39 2.57 -3.69
N ILE A 143 5.44 1.94 -3.17
CA ILE A 143 6.80 2.51 -3.17
C ILE A 143 7.28 2.70 -4.61
N GLN A 144 7.08 1.70 -5.48
CA GLN A 144 7.41 1.82 -6.90
C GLN A 144 6.63 2.95 -7.56
N PHE A 145 5.31 3.03 -7.34
CA PHE A 145 4.50 4.15 -7.87
C PHE A 145 5.02 5.52 -7.41
N TYR A 146 5.43 5.66 -6.15
CA TYR A 146 6.02 6.90 -5.65
C TYR A 146 7.39 7.20 -6.27
N LEU A 147 8.22 6.19 -6.48
CA LEU A 147 9.50 6.35 -7.16
C LEU A 147 9.32 6.84 -8.60
N PHE A 148 8.32 6.30 -9.30
CA PHE A 148 8.02 6.65 -10.68
C PHE A 148 7.17 7.92 -10.84
N TYR A 149 6.50 8.39 -9.78
CA TYR A 149 5.57 9.52 -9.85
C TYR A 149 6.19 10.79 -10.50
N PRO A 150 7.41 11.25 -10.16
CA PRO A 150 8.01 12.40 -10.82
C PRO A 150 8.24 12.23 -12.33
N TYR A 151 8.41 11.00 -12.80
CA TYR A 151 8.52 10.69 -14.24
C TYR A 151 7.14 10.70 -14.88
N ILE A 152 6.15 10.07 -14.25
CA ILE A 152 4.74 10.04 -14.72
C ILE A 152 4.22 11.47 -14.94
N ILE A 153 4.42 12.37 -13.97
CA ILE A 153 3.93 13.76 -14.09
C ILE A 153 4.69 14.58 -15.14
N LYS A 154 5.98 14.30 -15.37
CA LYS A 154 6.75 14.94 -16.45
C LYS A 154 6.21 14.52 -17.83
N ILE A 155 5.96 13.22 -18.00
CA ILE A 155 5.39 12.66 -19.23
C ILE A 155 4.00 13.26 -19.47
N TYR A 156 3.13 13.27 -18.46
CA TYR A 156 1.79 13.86 -18.54
C TYR A 156 1.83 15.33 -19.00
N LYS A 157 2.72 16.15 -18.41
CA LYS A 157 2.86 17.56 -18.81
C LYS A 157 3.34 17.72 -20.25
N LYS A 158 4.21 16.83 -20.74
CA LYS A 158 4.65 16.85 -22.15
C LYS A 158 3.50 16.59 -23.10
N PHE A 159 2.56 15.70 -22.74
CA PHE A 159 1.40 15.40 -23.57
C PHE A 159 0.30 16.46 -23.51
N VAL A 160 0.05 17.02 -22.32
CA VAL A 160 -1.05 18.00 -22.12
C VAL A 160 -0.61 19.44 -22.40
N GLY A 161 0.67 19.78 -22.20
CA GLY A 161 1.22 21.12 -22.45
C GLY A 161 1.62 21.41 -23.91
N ASN A 162 1.19 20.57 -24.86
CA ASN A 162 1.39 20.76 -26.30
C ASN A 162 0.12 21.27 -27.02
N TYR A 163 -0.83 21.83 -26.28
CA TYR A 163 -1.95 22.67 -26.75
C TYR A 163 -1.94 23.98 -25.96
#